data_AF-A0AAU2BBT5-F1
#
_entry.id   AF-A0AAU2BBT5-F1
#
_cell.length_a   1.000
_cell.length_b   1.000
_cell.length_c   1.000
_cell.angle_alpha   90.00
_cell.angle_beta   90.00
_cell.angle_gamma   90.00
#
_symmetry.space_group_name_H-M   'P 1'
#
loop_
_entity.id
_entity.type
_entity.pdbx_description
1 polymer ?
#
loop_
_entity_poly.entity_id
_entity_poly.type
_entity_poly.pdbx_seq_one_letter_code
_entity_poly.pdbx_strand_id
1 'polypeptide(L)'
;MTTVAGALLATVGVLVGGVVTRRAQDQQWIRDQQLAAYQEIFSHYAKFTMELRRAHGDGRGWEYDWGEWSAALMRVSLVAPIEVATEIDNFGRAINSFLDQVERGERTPLHNPLSPEEFEAARQEPALAQVRLVNAIRISLGGDHRGLSIGIGG
;
A
#
# COMPACT_ATOMS: atom_id res chain seq x y z
N MET A 1 13.45 50.05 -46.03
CA MET A 1 14.24 49.08 -45.22
C MET A 1 14.35 49.63 -43.81
N THR A 2 13.53 49.14 -42.88
CA THR A 2 13.67 49.40 -41.45
C THR A 2 13.31 48.12 -40.69
N THR A 3 14.38 47.35 -40.46
CA THR A 3 14.70 46.52 -39.29
C THR A 3 13.60 45.67 -38.65
N VAL A 4 13.68 44.37 -38.93
CA VAL A 4 13.15 43.26 -38.14
C VAL A 4 13.77 43.30 -36.75
N ALA A 5 13.00 43.70 -35.74
CA ALA A 5 13.36 43.56 -34.33
C ALA A 5 12.30 42.70 -33.64
N GLY A 6 12.49 41.40 -33.66
CA GLY A 6 11.59 40.45 -33.02
C GLY A 6 12.07 39.03 -33.17
N ALA A 7 12.96 38.59 -32.27
CA ALA A 7 13.14 37.20 -31.84
C ALA A 7 14.46 37.02 -31.07
N LEU A 8 14.61 37.60 -29.88
CA LEU A 8 15.71 37.19 -28.98
C LEU A 8 15.29 36.98 -27.51
N LEU A 9 14.00 37.02 -27.18
CA LEU A 9 13.51 36.74 -25.81
C LEU A 9 12.68 35.45 -25.66
N ALA A 10 12.42 34.72 -26.75
CA ALA A 10 11.57 33.52 -26.70
C ALA A 10 12.32 32.21 -26.40
N THR A 11 13.65 32.14 -26.60
CA THR A 11 14.41 30.89 -26.52
C THR A 11 14.84 30.49 -25.10
N VAL A 12 14.89 31.44 -24.16
CA VAL A 12 15.20 31.12 -22.75
C VAL A 12 13.99 30.53 -22.02
N GLY A 13 12.76 30.98 -22.35
CA GLY A 13 11.53 30.45 -21.76
C GLY A 13 11.22 29.00 -22.14
N VAL A 14 11.54 28.58 -23.36
CA VAL A 14 11.25 27.21 -23.85
C VAL A 14 12.24 26.17 -23.30
N LEU A 15 13.52 26.53 -23.11
CA LEU A 15 14.51 25.62 -22.54
C LEU A 15 14.32 25.41 -21.03
N VAL A 16 13.96 26.47 -20.28
CA VAL A 16 13.63 26.36 -18.85
C VAL A 16 12.27 25.65 -18.67
N GLY A 17 11.28 25.94 -19.51
CA GLY A 17 10.00 25.23 -19.53
C GLY A 17 10.16 23.74 -19.79
N GLY A 18 10.94 23.34 -20.80
CA GLY A 18 11.15 21.93 -21.15
C GLY A 18 11.79 21.09 -20.02
N VAL A 19 12.76 21.65 -19.29
CA VAL A 19 13.42 20.94 -18.17
C VAL A 19 12.52 20.89 -16.92
N VAL A 20 11.80 21.98 -16.63
CA VAL A 20 10.87 22.04 -15.48
C VAL A 20 9.65 21.15 -15.70
N THR A 21 9.08 21.14 -16.92
CA THR A 21 7.96 20.25 -17.27
C THR A 21 8.36 18.78 -17.21
N ARG A 22 9.56 18.42 -17.69
CA ARG A 22 10.05 17.04 -17.61
C ARG A 22 10.24 16.57 -16.17
N ARG A 23 10.82 17.41 -15.30
CA ARG A 23 10.99 17.08 -13.87
C ARG A 23 9.64 16.91 -13.16
N ALA A 24 8.66 17.75 -13.46
CA ALA A 24 7.32 17.64 -12.90
C ALA A 24 6.59 16.37 -13.39
N GLN A 25 6.74 16.02 -14.68
CA GLN A 25 6.20 14.78 -15.25
C GLN A 25 6.82 13.52 -14.63
N ASP A 26 8.15 13.49 -14.47
CA ASP A 26 8.85 12.36 -13.85
C ASP A 26 8.41 12.16 -12.38
N GLN A 27 8.24 13.25 -11.64
CA GLN A 27 7.74 13.21 -10.25
C GLN A 27 6.29 12.73 -10.17
N GLN A 28 5.43 13.17 -11.08
CA GLN A 28 4.05 12.72 -11.13
C GLN A 28 3.98 11.23 -11.49
N TRP A 29 4.78 10.79 -12.46
CA TRP A 29 4.84 9.38 -12.85
C TRP A 29 5.25 8.48 -11.68
N ILE A 30 6.27 8.87 -10.91
CA ILE A 30 6.68 8.12 -9.71
C ILE A 30 5.54 8.05 -8.67
N ARG A 31 4.84 9.16 -8.43
CA ARG A 31 3.69 9.17 -7.50
C ARG A 31 2.55 8.26 -7.96
N ASP A 32 2.26 8.25 -9.25
CA ASP A 32 1.22 7.40 -9.82
C ASP A 32 1.60 5.91 -9.68
N GLN A 33 2.86 5.56 -9.92
CA GLN A 33 3.37 4.20 -9.69
C GLN A 33 3.32 3.79 -8.21
N GLN A 34 3.70 4.69 -7.30
CA GLN A 34 3.60 4.46 -5.86
C GLN A 34 2.15 4.20 -5.44
N LEU A 35 1.22 5.06 -5.88
CA LEU A 35 -0.20 4.91 -5.56
C LEU A 35 -0.78 3.58 -6.07
N ALA A 36 -0.45 3.21 -7.32
CA ALA A 36 -0.89 1.94 -7.90
C ALA A 36 -0.36 0.74 -7.08
N ALA A 37 0.91 0.76 -6.72
CA ALA A 37 1.54 -0.32 -5.96
C ALA A 37 0.98 -0.40 -4.52
N TYR A 38 0.74 0.74 -3.85
CA TYR A 38 0.10 0.76 -2.54
C TYR A 38 -1.35 0.23 -2.57
N GLN A 39 -2.12 0.61 -3.60
CA GLN A 39 -3.48 0.11 -3.80
C GLN A 39 -3.50 -1.41 -3.98
N GLU A 40 -2.51 -1.95 -4.69
CA GLU A 40 -2.37 -3.39 -4.90
C GLU A 40 -2.20 -4.15 -3.57
N ILE A 41 -1.26 -3.72 -2.71
CA ILE A 41 -1.08 -4.34 -1.38
C ILE A 41 -2.38 -4.31 -0.57
N PHE A 42 -3.06 -3.16 -0.52
CA PHE A 42 -4.30 -3.05 0.27
C PHE A 42 -5.45 -3.88 -0.32
N SER A 43 -5.52 -4.00 -1.64
CA SER A 43 -6.47 -4.89 -2.31
C SER A 43 -6.22 -6.35 -1.92
N HIS A 44 -4.96 -6.79 -1.94
CA HIS A 44 -4.60 -8.14 -1.51
C HIS A 44 -4.94 -8.38 -0.03
N TYR A 45 -4.58 -7.44 0.85
CA TYR A 45 -4.93 -7.50 2.27
C TYR A 45 -6.44 -7.66 2.49
N ALA A 46 -7.25 -6.79 1.89
CA ALA A 46 -8.70 -6.88 2.02
C ALA A 46 -9.27 -8.21 1.52
N LYS A 47 -8.79 -8.69 0.36
CA LYS A 47 -9.23 -9.96 -0.24
C LYS A 47 -8.96 -11.14 0.67
N PHE A 48 -7.71 -11.35 1.09
CA PHE A 48 -7.40 -12.53 1.90
C PHE A 48 -8.07 -12.45 3.28
N THR A 49 -8.16 -11.27 3.88
CA THR A 49 -8.77 -11.11 5.21
C THR A 49 -10.27 -11.41 5.16
N MET A 50 -10.98 -10.96 4.11
CA MET A 50 -12.39 -11.31 3.90
C MET A 50 -12.59 -12.81 3.64
N GLU A 51 -11.79 -13.42 2.78
CA GLU A 51 -11.93 -14.84 2.47
C GLU A 51 -11.61 -15.73 3.66
N LEU A 52 -10.56 -15.40 4.41
CA LEU A 52 -10.19 -16.10 5.64
C LEU A 52 -11.25 -15.93 6.73
N ARG A 53 -11.82 -14.73 6.89
CA ARG A 53 -12.97 -14.51 7.79
C ARG A 53 -14.16 -15.39 7.41
N ARG A 54 -14.51 -15.44 6.12
CA ARG A 54 -15.58 -16.30 5.61
C ARG A 54 -15.25 -17.78 5.85
N ALA A 55 -14.01 -18.19 5.66
CA ALA A 55 -13.55 -19.55 5.87
C ALA A 55 -13.76 -20.01 7.32
N HIS A 56 -13.42 -19.18 8.31
CA HIS A 56 -13.73 -19.46 9.71
C HIS A 56 -15.23 -19.49 9.98
N GLY A 57 -16.01 -18.56 9.42
CA GLY A 57 -17.46 -18.52 9.61
C GLY A 57 -18.18 -19.76 9.05
N ASP A 58 -17.75 -20.24 7.88
CA ASP A 58 -18.36 -21.38 7.18
C ASP A 58 -17.72 -22.73 7.58
N GLY A 59 -16.63 -22.72 8.36
CA GLY A 59 -15.88 -23.93 8.71
C GLY A 59 -15.25 -24.63 7.50
N ARG A 60 -14.77 -23.87 6.50
CA ARG A 60 -14.31 -24.41 5.22
C ARG A 60 -12.84 -24.12 4.96
N GLY A 61 -12.24 -24.92 4.07
CA GLY A 61 -10.95 -24.61 3.48
C GLY A 61 -10.98 -23.31 2.67
N TRP A 62 -9.82 -22.69 2.55
CA TRP A 62 -9.61 -21.50 1.74
C TRP A 62 -8.26 -21.60 1.06
N GLU A 63 -8.14 -20.92 -0.07
CA GLU A 63 -6.90 -20.80 -0.82
C GLU A 63 -6.73 -19.35 -1.22
N TYR A 64 -5.49 -18.91 -1.24
CA TYR A 64 -5.14 -17.56 -1.63
C TYR A 64 -3.79 -17.59 -2.34
N ASP A 65 -3.65 -16.71 -3.35
CA ASP A 65 -2.42 -16.61 -4.10
C ASP A 65 -1.36 -15.83 -3.30
N TRP A 66 -0.63 -16.57 -2.47
CA TRP A 66 0.50 -16.05 -1.71
C TRP A 66 1.66 -15.59 -2.60
N GLY A 67 1.76 -16.11 -3.83
CA GLY A 67 2.75 -15.69 -4.81
C GLY A 67 2.51 -14.25 -5.25
N GLU A 68 1.26 -13.91 -5.58
CA GLU A 68 0.88 -12.53 -5.91
C GLU A 68 1.03 -11.57 -4.73
N TRP A 69 0.77 -12.01 -3.50
CA TRP A 69 1.08 -11.21 -2.31
C TRP A 69 2.57 -10.87 -2.19
N SER A 70 3.45 -11.88 -2.32
CA SER A 70 4.90 -11.64 -2.31
C SER A 70 5.35 -10.77 -3.48
N ALA A 71 4.75 -10.93 -4.66
CA ALA A 71 5.04 -10.08 -5.81
C ALA A 71 4.62 -8.63 -5.58
N ALA A 72 3.45 -8.39 -4.99
CA ALA A 72 2.98 -7.04 -4.63
C ALA A 72 3.91 -6.36 -3.61
N LEU A 73 4.37 -7.08 -2.58
CA LEU A 73 5.36 -6.56 -1.63
C LEU A 73 6.67 -6.15 -2.33
N MET A 74 7.15 -6.97 -3.28
CA MET A 74 8.33 -6.65 -4.08
C MET A 74 8.10 -5.44 -5.00
N ARG A 75 6.94 -5.35 -5.67
CA ARG A 75 6.61 -4.20 -6.53
C ARG A 75 6.62 -2.90 -5.74
N VAL A 76 6.07 -2.91 -4.53
CA VAL A 76 6.06 -1.71 -3.69
C VAL A 76 7.45 -1.35 -3.19
N SER A 77 8.29 -2.32 -2.83
CA SER A 77 9.65 -2.03 -2.34
C SER A 77 10.54 -1.33 -3.39
N LEU A 78 10.24 -1.49 -4.68
CA LEU A 78 10.95 -0.81 -5.78
C LEU A 78 10.65 0.68 -5.88
N VAL A 79 9.48 1.12 -5.42
CA VAL A 79 8.99 2.50 -5.61
C VAL A 79 8.81 3.27 -4.29
N ALA A 80 8.73 2.56 -3.17
CA ALA A 80 8.49 3.14 -1.85
C ALA A 80 9.73 3.88 -1.30
N PRO A 81 9.55 5.09 -0.73
CA PRO A 81 10.56 5.70 0.12
C PRO A 81 10.90 4.80 1.32
N ILE A 82 12.09 4.96 1.89
CA ILE A 82 12.60 4.08 2.94
C ILE A 82 11.68 4.00 4.17
N GLU A 83 11.03 5.10 4.53
CA GLU A 83 10.09 5.18 5.65
C GLU A 83 8.84 4.33 5.38
N VAL A 84 8.34 4.35 4.15
CA VAL A 84 7.20 3.53 3.73
C VAL A 84 7.59 2.06 3.62
N ALA A 85 8.77 1.76 3.04
CA ALA A 85 9.30 0.40 2.95
C ALA A 85 9.45 -0.26 4.34
N THR A 86 9.89 0.51 5.34
CA THR A 86 9.98 0.04 6.73
C THR A 86 8.60 -0.34 7.29
N GLU A 87 7.58 0.48 7.06
CA GLU A 87 6.22 0.15 7.53
C GLU A 87 5.57 -0.99 6.72
N ILE A 88 5.95 -1.21 5.46
CA ILE A 88 5.53 -2.38 4.69
C ILE A 88 6.09 -3.67 5.28
N ASP A 89 7.36 -3.68 5.65
CA ASP A 89 7.99 -4.83 6.33
C ASP A 89 7.32 -5.10 7.68
N ASN A 90 7.05 -4.06 8.48
CA ASN A 90 6.29 -4.18 9.72
C ASN A 90 4.89 -4.75 9.49
N PHE A 91 4.19 -4.27 8.45
CA PHE A 91 2.88 -4.77 8.08
C PHE A 91 2.93 -6.24 7.65
N GLY A 92 3.87 -6.62 6.79
CA GLY A 92 4.07 -8.01 6.38
C GLY A 92 4.36 -8.95 7.56
N ARG A 93 5.15 -8.52 8.54
CA ARG A 93 5.37 -9.27 9.79
C ARG A 93 4.09 -9.44 10.61
N ALA A 94 3.29 -8.39 10.76
CA ALA A 94 2.02 -8.45 11.47
C ALA A 94 1.05 -9.44 10.79
N ILE A 95 0.99 -9.42 9.45
CA ILE A 95 0.22 -10.40 8.67
C ILE A 95 0.72 -11.83 8.92
N ASN A 96 2.02 -12.07 8.87
CA ASN A 96 2.55 -13.42 9.11
C ASN A 96 2.20 -13.92 10.51
N SER A 97 2.35 -13.08 11.53
CA SER A 97 1.99 -13.41 12.92
C SER A 97 0.51 -13.75 13.05
N PHE A 98 -0.36 -12.97 12.41
CA PHE A 98 -1.80 -13.24 12.36
C PHE A 98 -2.12 -14.57 11.66
N LEU A 99 -1.54 -14.84 10.49
CA LEU A 99 -1.76 -16.09 9.76
C LEU A 99 -1.23 -17.31 10.54
N ASP A 100 -0.12 -17.16 11.25
CA ASP A 100 0.39 -18.22 12.12
C ASP A 100 -0.60 -18.55 13.25
N GLN A 101 -1.37 -17.56 13.73
CA GLN A 101 -2.41 -17.77 14.73
C GLN A 101 -3.67 -18.43 14.16
N VAL A 102 -4.12 -18.02 12.97
CA VAL A 102 -5.49 -18.35 12.47
C VAL A 102 -5.53 -19.34 11.32
N GLU A 103 -4.40 -19.62 10.67
CA GLU A 103 -4.31 -20.53 9.53
C GLU A 103 -3.34 -21.69 9.79
N ARG A 104 -2.17 -21.41 10.39
CA ARG A 104 -1.08 -22.39 10.54
C ARG A 104 -0.95 -22.97 11.96
N GLY A 105 -1.68 -22.42 12.91
CA GLY A 105 -1.71 -22.84 14.30
C GLY A 105 -2.77 -23.90 14.59
N GLU A 106 -3.10 -24.08 15.87
CA GLU A 106 -4.12 -25.03 16.33
C GLU A 106 -5.55 -24.63 15.95
N ARG A 107 -5.77 -23.37 15.56
CA ARG A 107 -7.09 -22.79 15.29
C ARG A 107 -7.27 -22.50 13.81
N THR A 108 -7.45 -23.57 13.01
CA THR A 108 -7.66 -23.47 11.56
C THR A 108 -9.14 -23.42 11.20
N PRO A 109 -9.52 -22.86 10.03
CA PRO A 109 -10.91 -22.83 9.58
C PRO A 109 -11.63 -24.20 9.59
N LEU A 110 -10.93 -25.28 9.27
CA LEU A 110 -11.52 -26.62 9.14
C LEU A 110 -11.63 -27.38 10.47
N HIS A 111 -10.66 -27.22 11.36
CA HIS A 111 -10.56 -28.06 12.56
C HIS A 111 -11.01 -27.36 13.84
N ASN A 112 -10.83 -26.03 13.91
CA ASN A 112 -11.14 -25.25 15.11
C ASN A 112 -11.37 -23.78 14.69
N PRO A 113 -12.49 -23.49 14.00
CA PRO A 113 -12.78 -22.16 13.49
C PRO A 113 -12.95 -21.15 14.63
N LEU A 114 -12.52 -19.92 14.38
CA LEU A 114 -12.69 -18.80 15.31
C LEU A 114 -14.11 -18.26 15.23
N SER A 115 -14.64 -17.80 16.37
CA SER A 115 -15.83 -16.95 16.37
C SER A 115 -15.56 -15.61 15.67
N PRO A 116 -16.60 -14.88 15.24
CA PRO A 116 -16.42 -13.53 14.69
C PRO A 116 -15.64 -12.59 15.62
N GLU A 117 -15.88 -12.66 16.92
CA GLU A 117 -15.20 -11.83 17.93
C GLU A 117 -13.74 -12.22 18.10
N GLU A 118 -13.45 -13.53 18.14
CA GLU A 118 -12.08 -14.04 18.22
C GLU A 118 -11.26 -13.67 16.98
N PHE A 119 -11.90 -13.72 15.80
CA PHE A 119 -11.26 -13.30 14.55
C PHE A 119 -10.90 -11.81 14.56
N GLU A 120 -11.82 -10.94 14.99
CA GLU A 120 -11.56 -9.50 15.10
C GLU A 120 -10.51 -9.18 16.16
N ALA A 121 -10.43 -9.97 17.23
CA ALA A 121 -9.37 -9.86 18.23
C ALA A 121 -7.99 -10.23 17.65
N ALA A 122 -7.91 -11.32 16.88
CA ALA A 122 -6.67 -11.74 16.21
C ALA A 122 -6.21 -10.70 15.15
N ARG A 123 -7.14 -10.02 14.48
CA ARG A 123 -6.85 -9.02 13.45
C ARG A 123 -6.32 -7.68 13.98
N GLN A 124 -6.35 -7.43 15.29
CA GLN A 124 -6.00 -6.12 15.85
C GLN A 124 -4.58 -5.67 15.50
N GLU A 125 -3.60 -6.58 15.56
CA GLU A 125 -2.20 -6.25 15.29
C GLU A 125 -1.95 -5.92 13.81
N PRO A 126 -2.43 -6.72 12.83
CA PRO A 126 -2.54 -6.32 11.43
C PRO A 126 -3.20 -4.96 11.20
N ALA A 127 -4.33 -4.69 11.86
CA ALA A 127 -5.07 -3.44 11.68
C ALA A 127 -4.25 -2.23 12.17
N LEU A 128 -3.57 -2.35 13.30
CA LEU A 128 -2.67 -1.30 13.81
C LEU A 128 -1.47 -1.07 12.88
N ALA A 129 -0.90 -2.15 12.33
CA ALA A 129 0.19 -2.06 11.36
C ALA A 129 -0.27 -1.40 10.05
N GLN A 130 -1.48 -1.72 9.57
CA GLN A 130 -2.10 -1.06 8.42
C GLN A 130 -2.23 0.46 8.65
N VAL A 131 -2.65 0.89 9.84
CA VAL A 131 -2.75 2.33 10.18
C VAL A 131 -1.40 3.02 10.10
N ARG A 132 -0.34 2.41 10.65
CA ARG A 132 1.02 2.95 10.58
C ARG A 132 1.48 3.09 9.13
N LEU A 133 1.28 2.05 8.32
CA LEU A 133 1.61 2.06 6.90
C LEU A 133 0.85 3.15 6.13
N VAL A 134 -0.46 3.28 6.33
CA VAL A 134 -1.26 4.34 5.67
C VAL A 134 -0.76 5.72 6.07
N ASN A 135 -0.42 5.94 7.34
CA ASN A 135 0.11 7.23 7.78
C ASN A 135 1.49 7.52 7.16
N ALA A 136 2.39 6.54 7.07
CA ALA A 136 3.67 6.69 6.39
C ALA A 136 3.49 7.06 4.90
N ILE A 137 2.56 6.38 4.20
CA ILE A 137 2.20 6.69 2.81
C ILE A 137 1.70 8.14 2.70
N ARG A 138 0.75 8.55 3.56
CA ARG A 138 0.19 9.92 3.54
C ARG A 138 1.26 11.00 3.76
N ILE A 139 2.18 10.76 4.70
CA ILE A 139 3.30 11.67 4.96
C ILE A 139 4.22 11.76 3.74
N SER A 140 4.60 10.61 3.15
CA SER A 140 5.50 10.57 1.98
C SER A 140 4.92 11.28 0.74
N LEU A 141 3.60 11.31 0.59
CA LEU A 141 2.91 12.02 -0.49
C LEU A 141 2.75 13.53 -0.22
N GLY A 142 3.28 14.03 0.89
CA GLY A 142 3.24 15.46 1.26
C GLY A 142 1.97 15.87 2.02
N GLY A 143 1.24 14.91 2.59
CA GLY A 143 0.04 15.21 3.36
C GLY A 143 0.36 15.68 4.79
N ASP A 144 0.15 16.96 5.08
CA ASP A 144 0.07 17.47 6.46
C ASP A 144 -1.32 17.18 7.05
N HIS A 145 -1.54 15.91 7.41
CA HIS A 145 -2.79 15.49 8.00
C HIS A 145 -2.56 14.93 9.40
N ARG A 146 -3.50 15.17 10.31
CA ARG A 146 -3.58 14.40 11.55
C ARG A 146 -3.61 12.92 11.18
N GLY A 147 -2.68 12.14 11.75
CA GLY A 147 -2.56 10.71 11.50
C GLY A 147 -3.90 10.02 11.75
N LEU A 148 -4.24 9.01 10.94
CA LEU A 148 -5.36 8.14 11.24
C LEU A 148 -5.09 7.44 12.57
N SER A 149 -6.11 7.37 13.42
CA SER A 149 -6.09 6.62 14.68
C SER A 149 -6.78 5.25 14.56
N ILE A 150 -7.45 4.99 13.43
CA ILE A 150 -8.22 3.77 13.18
C ILE A 150 -7.93 3.23 11.78
N GLY A 151 -7.98 1.91 11.62
CA GLY A 151 -7.85 1.24 10.33
C GLY A 151 -9.06 1.52 9.44
N ILE A 152 -8.85 1.55 8.12
CA ILE A 152 -9.91 1.67 7.12
C ILE A 152 -9.92 0.41 6.28
N GLY A 153 -11.09 -0.22 6.15
CA GLY A 153 -11.24 -1.57 5.58
C GLY A 153 -11.14 -2.62 6.68
N GLY A 154 -12.24 -3.36 6.87
CA GLY A 154 -12.41 -4.43 7.85
C GLY A 154 -12.33 -5.80 7.20
#